data_AF-A0A3C0BCE1-F1
#
_entry.id   AF-A0A3C0BCE1-F1
#
_cell.length_a   1.000
_cell.length_b   1.000
_cell.length_c   1.000
_cell.angle_alpha   90.00
_cell.angle_beta   90.00
_cell.angle_gamma   90.00
#
_symmetry.space_group_name_H-M   'P 1'
#
loop_
_entity.id
_entity.type
_entity.pdbx_description
1 polymer ?
#
loop_
_entity_poly.entity_id
_entity_poly.type
_entity_poly.pdbx_seq_one_letter_code
_entity_poly.pdbx_strand_id
1 'polypeptide(L)'
;MIARTKSIITRNLLNIPGWRTKRKIVVIESDDWGSIRMDSPEAYRHFLSLGYPVDQCPYNRYDMLESNTDLEMLFEVLDSVRDIHGRPAMLTANSLVANPDFEKIEADNFAN
;
A
#
# COMPACT_ATOMS: atom_id res chain seq x y z
N MET A 1 32.05 -6.02 -11.51
CA MET A 1 32.47 -5.15 -10.38
C MET A 1 32.46 -3.67 -10.76
N ILE A 2 33.17 -3.26 -11.83
CA ILE A 2 33.26 -1.85 -12.30
C ILE A 2 31.89 -1.23 -12.63
N ALA A 3 31.00 -1.95 -13.31
CA ALA A 3 29.66 -1.46 -13.66
C ALA A 3 28.81 -1.13 -12.42
N ARG A 4 28.93 -1.93 -11.36
CA ARG A 4 28.24 -1.70 -10.09
C ARG A 4 28.78 -0.45 -9.39
N THR A 5 30.10 -0.28 -9.37
CA THR A 5 30.75 0.91 -8.80
C THR A 5 30.33 2.18 -9.55
N LYS A 6 30.31 2.15 -10.89
CA LYS A 6 29.86 3.28 -11.72
C LYS A 6 28.40 3.65 -11.43
N SER A 7 27.51 2.65 -11.35
CA SER A 7 26.10 2.86 -11.01
C SER A 7 25.92 3.51 -9.63
N ILE A 8 26.65 3.05 -8.61
CA ILE A 8 26.61 3.63 -7.26
C ILE A 8 27.08 5.09 -7.27
N ILE A 9 28.20 5.38 -7.95
CA ILE A 9 28.75 6.74 -8.03
C ILE A 9 27.76 7.67 -8.74
N THR A 10 27.25 7.27 -9.91
CA THR A 10 26.26 8.06 -10.65
C THR A 10 25.01 8.31 -9.82
N ARG A 11 24.46 7.28 -9.17
CA ARG A 11 23.26 7.43 -8.32
C ARG A 11 23.52 8.37 -7.16
N ASN A 12 24.67 8.28 -6.49
CA ASN A 12 25.01 9.19 -5.41
C ASN A 12 25.15 10.63 -5.91
N LEU A 13 25.86 10.87 -7.02
CA LEU A 13 26.05 12.20 -7.61
C LEU A 13 24.70 12.85 -7.97
N LEU A 14 23.79 12.10 -8.61
CA LEU A 14 22.46 12.59 -8.97
C LEU A 14 21.62 12.96 -7.74
N ASN A 15 21.81 12.27 -6.62
CA ASN A 15 21.08 12.51 -5.38
C ASN A 15 21.75 13.52 -4.43
N ILE A 16 22.94 14.06 -4.75
CA ILE A 16 23.63 15.07 -3.91
C ILE A 16 22.75 16.31 -3.64
N PRO A 17 22.03 16.88 -4.63
CA PRO A 17 21.17 18.04 -4.39
C PRO A 17 19.93 17.72 -3.56
N GLY A 18 19.61 16.43 -3.37
CA GLY A 18 18.44 15.98 -2.61
C GLY A 18 18.54 16.28 -1.12
N TRP A 19 17.40 16.17 -0.44
CA TRP A 19 17.31 16.35 1.01
C TRP A 19 18.14 15.30 1.77
N ARG A 20 18.86 15.73 2.81
CA ARG A 20 19.71 14.85 3.63
C ARG A 20 19.39 15.05 5.10
N THR A 21 19.42 13.95 5.85
CA THR A 21 19.21 13.97 7.30
C THR A 21 20.11 12.95 7.99
N LYS A 22 20.43 13.21 9.27
CA LYS A 22 21.07 12.23 10.16
C LYS A 22 20.05 11.30 10.83
N ARG A 23 18.74 11.60 10.70
CA ARG A 23 17.65 10.77 11.24
C ARG A 23 17.69 9.38 10.62
N LYS A 24 17.35 8.36 11.41
CA LYS A 24 17.05 7.02 10.90
C LYS A 24 15.55 6.98 10.64
N ILE A 25 15.18 6.91 9.36
CA ILE A 25 13.78 6.93 8.91
C ILE A 25 13.50 5.58 8.27
N VAL A 26 12.41 4.97 8.69
CA VAL A 26 11.79 3.84 7.99
C VAL A 26 10.57 4.41 7.28
N VAL A 27 10.47 4.16 5.98
CA VAL A 27 9.31 4.54 5.17
C VAL A 27 8.60 3.25 4.80
N ILE A 28 7.30 3.20 5.07
CA ILE A 28 6.42 2.13 4.60
C ILE A 28 5.58 2.75 3.49
N GLU A 29 5.59 2.10 2.33
CA GLU A 29 4.79 2.44 1.17
C GLU A 29 4.04 1.17 0.76
N SER A 30 2.73 1.28 0.60
CA SER A 30 1.87 0.21 0.14
C SER A 30 0.88 0.78 -0.86
N ASP A 31 0.84 0.18 -2.03
CA ASP A 31 -0.08 0.51 -3.12
C ASP A 31 -1.06 -0.66 -3.37
N ASP A 32 -2.04 -0.50 -4.26
CA ASP A 32 -3.01 -1.51 -4.71
C ASP A 32 -3.99 -2.04 -3.64
N TRP A 33 -4.40 -1.17 -2.71
CA TRP A 33 -5.47 -1.50 -1.76
C TRP A 33 -6.83 -1.55 -2.47
N GLY A 34 -7.65 -2.54 -2.13
CA GLY A 34 -9.02 -2.64 -2.63
C GLY A 34 -9.24 -3.49 -3.89
N SER A 35 -8.25 -4.28 -4.32
CA SER A 35 -8.49 -5.26 -5.40
C SER A 35 -9.25 -6.48 -4.87
N ILE A 36 -10.32 -6.88 -5.54
CA ILE A 36 -10.99 -8.18 -5.32
C ILE A 36 -10.73 -9.06 -6.54
N ARG A 37 -9.96 -10.14 -6.39
CA ARG A 37 -9.63 -11.10 -7.47
C ARG A 37 -10.48 -12.38 -7.41
N MET A 38 -10.93 -12.75 -6.22
CA MET A 38 -11.88 -13.82 -5.92
C MET A 38 -13.17 -13.16 -5.43
N ASP A 39 -14.18 -13.14 -6.30
CA ASP A 39 -15.47 -12.49 -6.02
C ASP A 39 -16.23 -13.13 -4.85
N SER A 40 -15.92 -14.39 -4.52
CA SER A 40 -16.65 -15.20 -3.57
C SER A 40 -15.83 -16.42 -3.08
N PRO A 41 -16.14 -16.95 -1.89
CA PRO A 41 -15.61 -18.23 -1.44
C PRO A 41 -15.96 -19.39 -2.39
N GLU A 42 -17.10 -19.32 -3.07
CA GLU A 42 -17.56 -20.30 -4.05
C GLU A 42 -16.64 -20.33 -5.28
N ALA A 43 -16.31 -19.17 -5.85
CA ALA A 43 -15.37 -19.07 -6.97
C ALA A 43 -13.98 -19.56 -6.57
N TYR A 44 -13.49 -19.19 -5.38
CA TYR A 44 -12.23 -19.69 -4.85
C TYR A 44 -12.22 -21.23 -4.82
N ARG A 45 -13.25 -21.86 -4.24
CA ARG A 45 -13.37 -23.33 -4.17
C ARG A 45 -13.49 -23.96 -5.55
N HIS A 46 -14.22 -23.32 -6.46
CA HIS A 46 -14.36 -23.78 -7.83
C HIS A 46 -13.01 -23.84 -8.55
N PHE A 47 -12.26 -22.74 -8.56
CA PHE A 47 -10.93 -22.70 -9.19
C PHE A 47 -9.94 -23.65 -8.53
N LEU A 48 -9.98 -23.77 -7.20
CA LEU A 48 -9.15 -24.74 -6.49
C LEU A 48 -9.48 -26.18 -6.92
N SER A 49 -10.76 -26.52 -7.09
CA SER A 49 -11.20 -27.84 -7.55
C SER A 49 -10.77 -28.18 -8.98
N LEU A 50 -10.56 -27.16 -9.82
CA LEU A 50 -10.02 -27.29 -11.17
C LEU A 50 -8.49 -27.42 -11.20
N GLY A 51 -7.82 -27.37 -10.04
CA GLY A 51 -6.37 -27.48 -9.92
C GLY A 51 -5.62 -26.16 -10.13
N TYR A 52 -6.30 -25.01 -10.17
CA TYR A 52 -5.61 -23.72 -10.13
C TYR A 52 -5.00 -23.49 -8.74
N PRO A 53 -3.76 -22.99 -8.65
CA PRO A 53 -3.05 -22.82 -7.38
C PRO A 53 -3.48 -21.54 -6.63
N VAL A 54 -4.79 -21.31 -6.51
CA VAL A 54 -5.34 -20.11 -5.87
C VAL A 54 -5.02 -20.05 -4.37
N ASP A 55 -4.77 -21.19 -3.74
CA ASP A 55 -4.35 -21.34 -2.34
C ASP A 55 -2.88 -20.94 -2.10
N GLN A 56 -2.05 -20.95 -3.14
CA GLN A 56 -0.63 -20.58 -3.09
C GLN A 56 -0.39 -19.09 -3.33
N CYS A 57 -1.40 -18.36 -3.78
CA CYS A 57 -1.36 -16.92 -3.97
C CYS A 57 -2.01 -16.21 -2.77
N PRO A 58 -1.26 -15.48 -1.92
CA PRO A 58 -1.83 -14.77 -0.77
C PRO A 58 -2.95 -13.81 -1.16
N TYR A 59 -2.82 -13.16 -2.32
CA TYR A 59 -3.82 -12.23 -2.84
C TYR A 59 -5.15 -12.88 -3.19
N ASN A 60 -5.15 -14.16 -3.54
CA ASN A 60 -6.38 -14.90 -3.85
C ASN A 60 -6.94 -15.60 -2.61
N ARG A 61 -6.06 -15.98 -1.68
CA ARG A 61 -6.41 -16.72 -0.47
C ARG A 61 -7.03 -15.82 0.61
N TYR A 62 -6.56 -14.58 0.72
CA TYR A 62 -7.03 -13.58 1.68
C TYR A 62 -7.68 -12.40 0.99
N ASP A 63 -8.40 -12.69 -0.10
CA ASP A 63 -8.95 -11.70 -1.00
C ASP A 63 -10.23 -11.09 -0.41
N MET A 64 -10.08 -9.93 0.23
CA MET A 64 -11.19 -9.19 0.82
C MET A 64 -10.77 -7.73 0.99
N LEU A 65 -11.74 -6.82 0.94
CA LEU A 65 -11.53 -5.44 1.38
C LEU A 65 -11.26 -5.40 2.89
N GLU A 66 -10.41 -4.47 3.30
CA GLU A 66 -10.17 -4.22 4.71
C GLU A 66 -11.46 -3.82 5.43
N SER A 67 -11.65 -4.35 6.64
CA SER A 67 -12.71 -3.91 7.53
C SER A 67 -12.27 -2.73 8.39
N ASN A 68 -13.23 -2.04 9.01
CA ASN A 68 -12.92 -1.00 9.99
C ASN A 68 -12.02 -1.55 11.12
N THR A 69 -12.26 -2.78 11.58
CA THR A 69 -11.47 -3.42 12.62
C THR A 69 -10.02 -3.68 12.17
N ASP A 70 -9.80 -4.01 10.90
CA ASP A 70 -8.43 -4.18 10.37
C ASP A 70 -7.65 -2.86 10.43
N LEU A 71 -8.30 -1.75 10.08
CA LEU A 71 -7.70 -0.42 10.17
C LEU A 71 -7.47 0.02 11.62
N GLU A 72 -8.41 -0.26 12.53
CA GLU A 72 -8.26 0.00 13.96
C GLU A 72 -7.04 -0.74 14.54
N MET A 73 -6.91 -2.04 14.26
CA MET A 73 -5.77 -2.85 14.69
C MET A 73 -4.44 -2.31 14.12
N LEU A 74 -4.43 -1.89 12.86
CA LEU A 74 -3.25 -1.26 12.25
C LEU A 74 -2.86 0.03 13.00
N PHE A 75 -3.82 0.89 13.30
CA PHE A 75 -3.56 2.14 14.01
C PHE A 75 -3.14 1.91 15.47
N GLU A 76 -3.65 0.88 16.14
CA GLU A 76 -3.18 0.47 17.47
C GLU A 76 -1.71 0.03 17.44
N VAL A 77 -1.31 -0.75 16.43
CA VAL A 77 0.10 -1.16 16.27
C VAL A 77 1.00 0.05 16.00
N LEU A 78 0.58 0.97 15.13
CA LEU A 78 1.32 2.19 14.85
C LEU A 78 1.47 3.08 16.09
N ASP A 79 0.40 3.19 16.88
CA ASP A 79 0.42 3.90 18.15
C ASP A 79 1.32 3.21 19.19
N SER A 80 1.42 1.88 19.20
CA SER A 80 2.28 1.17 20.16
C SER A 80 3.78 1.52 20.07
N VAL A 81 4.23 2.06 18.93
CA VAL A 81 5.63 2.41 18.68
C VAL A 81 5.88 3.88 18.97
N ARG A 82 6.87 4.20 19.81
CA ARG A 82 7.23 5.58 20.18
C ARG A 82 8.63 5.94 19.72
N ASP A 83 8.78 7.13 19.16
CA ASP A 83 10.10 7.70 18.89
C ASP A 83 10.75 8.31 20.15
N ILE A 84 11.96 8.86 20.01
CA ILE A 84 12.71 9.48 21.13
C ILE A 84 12.01 10.71 21.74
N HIS A 85 10.97 11.24 21.09
CA HIS A 85 10.15 12.35 21.56
C HIS A 85 8.76 11.89 22.02
N GLY A 86 8.52 10.58 22.10
CA GLY A 86 7.24 10.00 22.50
C GLY A 86 6.16 10.07 21.42
N ARG A 87 6.51 10.28 20.15
CA ARG A 87 5.55 10.35 19.04
C ARG A 87 5.28 8.96 18.44
N PRO A 88 4.03 8.65 18.04
CA PRO A 88 3.68 7.39 17.38
C PRO A 88 4.38 7.21 16.04
N ALA A 89 4.44 5.96 15.54
CA ALA A 89 4.63 5.74 14.11
C ALA A 89 3.41 6.29 13.34
N MET A 90 3.65 6.88 12.17
CA MET A 90 2.60 7.49 11.37
C MET A 90 2.48 6.81 10.02
N LEU A 91 1.24 6.56 9.61
CA LEU A 91 0.88 6.10 8.27
C LEU A 91 -0.27 6.98 7.78
N THR A 92 -0.12 7.55 6.59
CA THR A 92 -1.20 8.26 5.93
C THR A 92 -1.97 7.27 5.07
N ALA A 93 -3.15 6.86 5.53
CA ALA A 93 -4.02 5.97 4.78
C ALA A 93 -4.83 6.79 3.78
N ASN A 94 -4.45 6.73 2.51
CA ASN A 94 -5.24 7.28 1.41
C ASN A 94 -6.13 6.16 0.86
N SER A 95 -7.45 6.31 0.95
CA SER A 95 -8.40 5.34 0.41
C SER A 95 -9.23 5.96 -0.70
N LEU A 96 -9.39 5.21 -1.80
CA LEU A 96 -10.30 5.53 -2.88
C LEU A 96 -11.51 4.59 -2.76
N VAL A 97 -12.56 5.05 -2.07
CA VAL A 97 -13.73 4.23 -1.74
C VAL A 97 -14.66 3.96 -2.93
N ALA A 98 -14.50 4.70 -4.03
CA ALA A 98 -15.27 4.54 -5.25
C ALA A 98 -14.55 5.16 -6.45
N ASN A 99 -14.91 4.70 -7.65
CA ASN A 99 -14.53 5.39 -8.87
C ASN A 99 -15.23 6.77 -8.94
N PRO A 100 -14.55 7.81 -9.46
CA PRO A 100 -15.18 9.11 -9.70
C PRO A 100 -16.42 8.98 -10.59
N ASP A 101 -17.50 9.65 -10.20
CA ASP A 101 -18.67 9.83 -11.04
C ASP A 101 -18.45 11.07 -11.92
N PHE A 102 -17.86 10.85 -13.10
CA PHE A 102 -17.45 11.93 -14.00
C PHE A 102 -18.63 12.80 -14.44
N GLU A 103 -19.82 12.21 -14.62
CA GLU A 103 -21.02 12.95 -14.99
C GLU A 103 -21.45 13.92 -13.87
N LYS A 104 -21.42 13.46 -12.61
CA LYS A 104 -21.70 14.36 -11.46
C LYS A 104 -20.65 15.46 -11.30
N ILE A 105 -19.38 15.14 -11.48
CA ILE A 105 -18.28 16.10 -11.39
C ILE A 105 -18.43 17.19 -12.45
N GLU A 106 -18.75 16.80 -13.69
CA GLU A 106 -19.01 17.75 -14.78
C GLU A 106 -20.28 18.57 -14.52
N ALA A 107 -21.37 17.94 -14.07
CA ALA A 107 -22.64 18.61 -13.77
C ALA A 107 -22.50 19.68 -12.67
N ASP A 108 -21.55 19.53 -11.77
CA ASP A 108 -21.24 20.48 -10.69
C ASP A 108 -20.19 21.54 -11.09
N ASN A 109 -19.78 21.61 -12.36
CA ASN A 109 -18.74 22.52 -12.86
C ASN A 109 -17.42 22.42 -12.06
N PHE A 110 -17.05 21.21 -11.61
CA PHE A 110 -15.79 20.95 -10.90
C PHE A 110 -15.62 21.76 -9.59
N ALA A 111 -16.73 22.05 -8.89
CA ALA A 111 -16.73 22.89 -7.70
C ALA A 111 -16.58 22.14 -6.37
N ASN A 112 -16.74 20.80 -6.36
CA ASN A 112 -16.61 19.93 -5.18
C ASN A 112 -15.56 18.83 -5.38
#